data_AF-A0A9P3KR35-F1
#
_entry.id   AF-A0A9P3KR35-F1
#
_cell.length_a   1.000
_cell.length_b   1.000
_cell.length_c   1.000
_cell.angle_alpha   90.00
_cell.angle_beta   90.00
_cell.angle_gamma   90.00
#
_symmetry.space_group_name_H-M   'P 1'
#
loop_
_entity.id
_entity.type
_entity.pdbx_description
1 polymer ?
#
loop_
_entity_poly.entity_id
_entity_poly.type
_entity_poly.pdbx_seq_one_letter_code
_entity_poly.pdbx_strand_id
1 'polypeptide(L)'
;MQRIVHYLLTALAKRAAGALGTDYIAYLSRAPEEEALILAFAAHCPTLQFCYSALACAMLDAAENEPNIHIVDFAMWAGQWPVVIRQLAAAARKRMAAAGVTSNIGATTTGGNPSSNVRSNTSGGAAAGGSNSHRAGSSTSSHARQSPSAFSSPSQPASSSPSPTPLQGSSPCSSSSPIPPSFLRIRFTAVDPPYGHPYGTGPKLPAAFLQAELLRVAQECGVSLSFSRVEAAPETLRAAAIGVERGECVLVNVAGRLACVADSTVLRHSPKDSAVMRILQLEPKVITLVEWDSNQQQPFFLQRFRDSLHFFLNVFASHEALASRFSFGRRGFEEFVLAREMVNLVACEGMQRLVRAESLDQMHVRMGRLGWRRGITVGGACGG
;
A
#
# COMPACT_ATOMS: atom_id res chain seq x y z
N MET A 1 -24.36 -4.31 13.06
CA MET A 1 -24.85 -3.20 13.92
C MET A 1 -24.10 -3.00 15.25
N GLN A 2 -23.90 -4.02 16.09
CA GLN A 2 -23.33 -3.82 17.45
C GLN A 2 -21.93 -3.14 17.46
N ARG A 3 -21.04 -3.53 16.54
CA ARG A 3 -19.67 -3.00 16.48
C ARG A 3 -19.60 -1.51 16.12
N ILE A 4 -20.31 -1.12 15.06
CA ILE A 4 -20.37 0.29 14.64
C ILE A 4 -20.97 1.18 15.73
N VAL A 5 -22.03 0.72 16.41
CA VAL A 5 -22.63 1.44 17.54
C VAL A 5 -21.59 1.62 18.66
N HIS A 6 -20.85 0.56 19.01
CA HIS A 6 -19.79 0.66 20.02
C HIS A 6 -18.71 1.69 19.65
N TYR A 7 -18.23 1.69 18.40
CA TYR A 7 -17.21 2.64 17.95
C TYR A 7 -17.72 4.09 17.91
N LEU A 8 -18.94 4.31 17.43
CA LEU A 8 -19.54 5.65 17.40
C LEU A 8 -19.86 6.18 18.80
N LEU A 9 -20.35 5.34 19.71
CA LEU A 9 -20.56 5.72 21.11
C LEU A 9 -19.23 6.09 21.78
N THR A 10 -18.17 5.32 21.51
CA THR A 10 -16.83 5.65 22.00
C THR A 10 -16.35 7.00 21.47
N ALA A 11 -16.59 7.29 20.19
CA ALA A 11 -16.25 8.56 19.59
C ALA A 11 -17.05 9.73 20.19
N LEU A 12 -18.36 9.56 20.39
CA LEU A 12 -19.22 10.56 21.04
C LEU A 12 -18.79 10.82 22.48
N ALA A 13 -18.46 9.76 23.25
CA ALA A 13 -17.96 9.90 24.61
C ALA A 13 -16.64 10.68 24.66
N LYS A 14 -15.70 10.38 23.74
CA LYS A 14 -14.45 11.14 23.60
C LYS A 14 -14.70 12.61 23.25
N ARG A 15 -15.67 12.90 22.38
CA ARG A 15 -16.09 14.26 22.06
C ARG A 15 -16.60 14.98 23.31
N ALA A 16 -17.54 14.36 24.03
CA ALA A 16 -18.16 14.94 25.21
C ALA A 16 -17.16 15.21 26.33
N ALA A 17 -16.15 14.33 26.48
CA ALA A 17 -15.09 14.47 27.47
C ALA A 17 -13.96 15.43 27.04
N GLY A 18 -13.95 15.93 25.79
CA GLY A 18 -12.81 16.69 25.25
C GLY A 18 -11.49 15.88 25.22
N ALA A 19 -11.59 14.54 25.22
CA ALA A 19 -10.50 13.64 25.63
C ALA A 19 -9.40 13.43 24.58
N LEU A 20 -9.54 13.99 23.37
CA LEU A 20 -8.55 13.80 22.31
C LEU A 20 -7.54 14.94 22.20
N GLY A 21 -7.86 16.13 22.73
CA GLY A 21 -6.96 17.30 22.78
C GLY A 21 -5.99 17.38 21.59
N THR A 22 -4.72 17.59 21.87
CA THR A 22 -3.62 17.55 20.88
C THR A 22 -3.09 16.13 20.58
N ASP A 23 -3.66 15.09 21.19
CA ASP A 23 -3.06 13.75 21.27
C ASP A 23 -3.64 12.74 20.26
N TYR A 24 -4.46 13.22 19.31
CA TYR A 24 -5.02 12.36 18.27
C TYR A 24 -3.92 11.67 17.42
N ILE A 25 -2.75 12.30 17.27
CA ILE A 25 -1.64 11.71 16.53
C ILE A 25 -1.06 10.50 17.26
N ALA A 26 -0.91 10.58 18.59
CA ALA A 26 -0.49 9.42 19.37
C ALA A 26 -1.56 8.32 19.30
N TYR A 27 -2.85 8.70 19.39
CA TYR A 27 -3.98 7.76 19.24
C TYR A 27 -3.98 7.01 17.89
N LEU A 28 -3.46 7.63 16.84
CA LEU A 28 -3.33 6.98 15.53
C LEU A 28 -2.14 6.00 15.44
N SER A 29 -1.17 6.08 16.34
CA SER A 29 0.00 5.18 16.35
C SER A 29 -0.46 3.72 16.43
N ARG A 30 0.10 2.86 15.57
CA ARG A 30 -0.23 1.43 15.54
C ARG A 30 0.95 0.58 15.98
N ALA A 31 0.65 -0.46 16.74
CA ALA A 31 1.63 -1.49 17.03
C ALA A 31 1.83 -2.40 15.80
N PRO A 32 3.00 -3.06 15.65
CA PRO A 32 3.25 -3.95 14.52
C PRO A 32 2.20 -5.08 14.35
N GLU A 33 1.62 -5.56 15.45
CA GLU A 33 0.59 -6.59 15.43
C GLU A 33 -0.74 -6.06 14.87
N GLU A 34 -1.07 -4.80 15.17
CA GLU A 34 -2.25 -4.13 14.61
C GLU A 34 -2.10 -3.97 13.09
N GLU A 35 -0.91 -3.56 12.64
CA GLU A 35 -0.56 -3.45 11.22
C GLU A 35 -0.68 -4.80 10.49
N ALA A 36 -0.19 -5.87 11.10
CA ALA A 36 -0.29 -7.21 10.52
C ALA A 36 -1.75 -7.65 10.31
N LEU A 37 -2.65 -7.35 11.25
CA LEU A 37 -4.08 -7.66 11.13
C LEU A 37 -4.74 -6.86 10.01
N ILE A 38 -4.41 -5.58 9.90
CA ILE A 38 -4.91 -4.71 8.82
C ILE A 38 -4.49 -5.26 7.47
N LEU A 39 -3.21 -5.58 7.30
CA LEU A 39 -2.66 -6.13 6.06
C LEU A 39 -3.29 -7.48 5.70
N ALA A 40 -3.50 -8.35 6.69
CA ALA A 40 -4.12 -9.66 6.47
C ALA A 40 -5.55 -9.54 5.88
N PHE A 41 -6.33 -8.57 6.36
CA PHE A 41 -7.66 -8.30 5.80
C PHE A 41 -7.57 -7.59 4.45
N ALA A 42 -6.71 -6.57 4.32
CA ALA A 42 -6.55 -5.80 3.09
C ALA A 42 -6.14 -6.68 1.90
N ALA A 43 -5.32 -7.70 2.14
CA ALA A 43 -4.90 -8.68 1.14
C ALA A 43 -6.06 -9.52 0.56
N HIS A 44 -7.19 -9.61 1.25
CA HIS A 44 -8.32 -10.46 0.85
C HIS A 44 -9.66 -9.72 0.77
N CYS A 45 -9.70 -8.43 1.12
CA CYS A 45 -10.89 -7.60 1.04
C CYS A 45 -11.21 -7.30 -0.44
N PRO A 46 -12.35 -7.76 -0.98
CA PRO A 46 -12.66 -7.58 -2.41
C PRO A 46 -12.72 -6.12 -2.86
N THR A 47 -13.15 -5.20 -1.99
CA THR A 47 -13.14 -3.76 -2.30
C THR A 47 -11.72 -3.26 -2.56
N LEU A 48 -10.75 -3.67 -1.73
CA LEU A 48 -9.35 -3.27 -1.90
C LEU A 48 -8.70 -3.99 -3.09
N GLN A 49 -9.02 -5.27 -3.31
CA GLN A 49 -8.56 -6.02 -4.48
C GLN A 49 -9.06 -5.43 -5.79
N PHE A 50 -10.31 -4.94 -5.81
CA PHE A 50 -10.85 -4.20 -6.94
C PHE A 50 -10.03 -2.93 -7.20
N CYS A 51 -9.75 -2.12 -6.16
CA CYS A 51 -8.93 -0.92 -6.30
C CYS A 51 -7.53 -1.24 -6.86
N TYR A 52 -6.88 -2.29 -6.35
CA TYR A 52 -5.57 -2.74 -6.84
C TYR A 52 -5.61 -3.18 -8.31
N SER A 53 -6.68 -3.85 -8.72
CA SER A 53 -6.84 -4.28 -10.11
C SER A 53 -7.11 -3.08 -11.03
N ALA A 54 -8.00 -2.17 -10.62
CA ALA A 54 -8.34 -0.98 -11.41
C ALA A 54 -7.14 -0.04 -11.58
N LEU A 55 -6.36 0.20 -10.52
CA LEU A 55 -5.16 1.03 -10.61
C LEU A 55 -4.10 0.37 -11.49
N ALA A 56 -3.94 -0.96 -11.38
CA ALA A 56 -2.98 -1.70 -12.20
C ALA A 56 -3.34 -1.59 -13.69
N CYS A 57 -4.62 -1.78 -14.04
CA CYS A 57 -5.10 -1.59 -15.41
C CYS A 57 -4.79 -0.18 -15.93
N ALA A 58 -5.14 0.87 -15.17
CA ALA A 58 -4.89 2.24 -15.58
C ALA A 58 -3.39 2.54 -15.78
N MET A 59 -2.52 1.97 -14.93
CA MET A 59 -1.07 2.10 -15.05
C MET A 59 -0.51 1.34 -16.25
N LEU A 60 -1.01 0.14 -16.52
CA LEU A 60 -0.62 -0.67 -17.67
C LEU A 60 -0.97 0.04 -18.98
N ASP A 61 -2.19 0.57 -19.07
CA ASP A 61 -2.64 1.33 -20.24
C ASP A 61 -1.79 2.58 -20.46
N ALA A 62 -1.47 3.31 -19.39
CA ALA A 62 -0.57 4.46 -19.47
C ALA A 62 0.86 4.05 -19.87
N ALA A 63 1.35 2.91 -19.41
CA ALA A 63 2.71 2.44 -19.62
C ALA A 63 2.91 1.55 -20.86
N GLU A 64 1.87 1.35 -21.69
CA GLU A 64 1.83 0.31 -22.74
C GLU A 64 3.07 0.25 -23.65
N ASN A 65 3.71 1.40 -23.91
CA ASN A 65 4.87 1.52 -24.80
C ASN A 65 6.12 2.09 -24.13
N GLU A 66 6.18 2.10 -22.81
CA GLU A 66 7.19 2.84 -22.06
C GLU A 66 8.26 1.90 -21.49
N PRO A 67 9.53 1.98 -21.94
CA PRO A 67 10.60 1.13 -21.43
C PRO A 67 11.17 1.62 -20.09
N ASN A 68 10.97 2.90 -19.76
CA ASN A 68 11.43 3.54 -18.53
C ASN A 68 10.22 4.08 -17.78
N ILE A 69 9.87 3.44 -16.66
CA ILE A 69 8.72 3.79 -15.85
C ILE A 69 9.20 4.33 -14.52
N HIS A 70 8.64 5.46 -14.08
CA HIS A 70 8.82 6.00 -12.73
C HIS A 70 7.49 5.96 -11.98
N ILE A 71 7.37 5.05 -11.02
CA ILE A 71 6.22 4.95 -10.13
C ILE A 71 6.48 5.83 -8.91
N VAL A 72 5.58 6.78 -8.64
CA VAL A 72 5.60 7.63 -7.45
C VAL A 72 4.38 7.32 -6.60
N ASP A 73 4.60 6.72 -5.44
CA ASP A 73 3.53 6.23 -4.56
C ASP A 73 3.40 7.09 -3.31
N PHE A 74 2.29 7.82 -3.22
CA PHE A 74 1.84 8.51 -2.01
C PHE A 74 0.94 7.56 -1.21
N ALA A 75 1.40 6.35 -0.93
CA ALA A 75 0.63 5.37 -0.16
C ALA A 75 1.57 4.39 0.56
N MET A 76 1.04 3.74 1.60
CA MET A 76 1.71 2.63 2.27
C MET A 76 0.85 1.35 2.34
N TRP A 77 -0.10 1.22 1.41
CA TRP A 77 -0.85 -0.01 1.23
C TRP A 77 0.00 -0.98 0.39
N ALA A 78 1.00 -1.55 1.04
CA ALA A 78 2.13 -2.20 0.39
C ALA A 78 1.81 -3.55 -0.30
N GLY A 79 0.55 -3.97 -0.36
CA GLY A 79 0.14 -5.22 -1.01
C GLY A 79 0.01 -5.17 -2.53
N GLN A 80 -0.11 -3.98 -3.14
CA GLN A 80 -0.50 -3.86 -4.55
C GLN A 80 0.67 -4.03 -5.54
N TRP A 81 1.85 -3.53 -5.18
CA TRP A 81 2.96 -3.34 -6.10
C TRP A 81 3.59 -4.62 -6.66
N PRO A 82 3.68 -5.74 -5.92
CA PRO A 82 4.10 -7.02 -6.50
C PRO A 82 3.26 -7.45 -7.70
N VAL A 83 1.93 -7.28 -7.63
CA VAL A 83 1.01 -7.64 -8.72
C VAL A 83 1.21 -6.73 -9.92
N VAL A 84 1.28 -5.42 -9.68
CA VAL A 84 1.49 -4.41 -10.73
C VAL A 84 2.81 -4.65 -11.48
N ILE A 85 3.92 -4.88 -10.76
CA ILE A 85 5.23 -5.13 -11.39
C ILE A 85 5.20 -6.40 -12.25
N ARG A 86 4.59 -7.48 -11.78
CA ARG A 86 4.46 -8.72 -12.56
C ARG A 86 3.66 -8.49 -13.85
N GLN A 87 2.58 -7.73 -13.78
CA GLN A 87 1.75 -7.41 -14.94
C GLN A 87 2.49 -6.50 -15.94
N LEU A 88 3.19 -5.46 -15.45
CA LEU A 88 4.03 -4.59 -16.29
C LEU A 88 5.13 -5.39 -17.00
N ALA A 89 5.80 -6.29 -16.27
CA ALA A 89 6.81 -7.17 -16.84
C ALA A 89 6.23 -8.10 -17.91
N ALA A 90 5.08 -8.72 -17.65
CA ALA A 90 4.41 -9.61 -18.60
C ALA A 90 4.01 -8.86 -19.89
N ALA A 91 3.44 -7.66 -19.77
CA ALA A 91 3.08 -6.81 -20.89
C ALA A 91 4.32 -6.43 -21.73
N ALA A 92 5.40 -5.99 -21.07
CA ALA A 92 6.64 -5.62 -21.74
C ALA A 92 7.32 -6.80 -22.45
N ARG A 93 7.27 -8.03 -21.89
CA ARG A 93 7.76 -9.24 -22.58
C ARG A 93 6.94 -9.59 -23.81
N LYS A 94 5.61 -9.54 -23.70
CA LYS A 94 4.71 -9.79 -24.84
C LYS A 94 5.02 -8.83 -25.99
N ARG A 95 5.31 -7.57 -25.68
CA ARG A 95 5.75 -6.56 -26.66
C ARG A 95 7.09 -6.91 -27.31
N MET A 96 8.11 -7.30 -26.53
CA MET A 96 9.40 -7.72 -27.10
C MET A 96 9.26 -8.91 -28.05
N ALA A 97 8.45 -9.91 -27.66
CA ALA A 97 8.17 -11.07 -28.49
C ALA A 97 7.45 -10.66 -29.80
N ALA A 98 6.47 -9.77 -29.73
CA ALA A 98 5.76 -9.26 -30.90
C ALA A 98 6.66 -8.41 -31.83
N ALA A 99 7.65 -7.71 -31.28
CA ALA A 99 8.60 -6.89 -32.04
C ALA A 99 9.72 -7.72 -32.72
N GLY A 100 9.67 -9.06 -32.64
CA GLY A 100 10.72 -9.93 -33.19
C GLY A 100 12.05 -9.86 -32.42
N VAL A 101 12.06 -9.22 -31.25
CA VAL A 101 13.23 -9.19 -30.36
C VAL A 101 13.23 -10.47 -29.53
N THR A 102 13.59 -11.60 -30.15
CA THR A 102 13.90 -12.81 -29.39
C THR A 102 15.25 -12.62 -28.71
N SER A 103 15.25 -12.21 -27.45
CA SER A 103 16.45 -12.30 -26.63
C SER A 103 16.80 -13.78 -26.47
N ASN A 104 17.92 -14.21 -27.04
CA ASN A 104 18.54 -15.50 -26.74
C ASN A 104 18.97 -15.48 -25.26
N ILE A 105 18.06 -15.81 -24.35
CA ILE A 105 18.35 -16.05 -22.95
C ILE A 105 18.10 -17.53 -22.69
N GLY A 106 19.18 -18.31 -22.78
CA GLY A 106 19.39 -19.54 -22.02
C GLY A 106 18.50 -20.73 -22.34
N ALA A 107 18.66 -21.34 -23.52
CA ALA A 107 18.45 -22.78 -23.66
C ALA A 107 19.83 -23.47 -23.64
N THR A 108 20.26 -23.94 -22.47
CA THR A 108 21.38 -24.87 -22.37
C THR A 108 20.92 -26.20 -22.97
N THR A 109 21.09 -26.37 -24.27
CA THR A 109 20.92 -27.65 -24.95
C THR A 109 22.06 -28.58 -24.54
N THR A 110 21.84 -29.41 -23.51
CA THR A 110 22.58 -30.66 -23.38
C THR A 110 22.16 -31.58 -24.51
N GLY A 111 23.10 -31.87 -25.41
CA GLY A 111 22.91 -32.78 -26.52
C GLY A 111 22.50 -34.18 -26.06
N GLY A 112 21.45 -34.69 -26.68
CA GLY A 112 21.04 -36.09 -26.62
C GLY A 112 20.47 -36.47 -27.98
N ASN A 113 21.19 -37.34 -28.68
CA ASN A 113 20.84 -37.86 -30.01
C ASN A 113 19.51 -38.63 -29.99
N PRO A 114 18.78 -38.72 -31.13
CA PRO A 114 17.45 -39.32 -31.19
C PRO A 114 17.51 -40.81 -31.54
N SER A 115 16.75 -41.65 -30.82
CA SER A 115 16.39 -42.99 -31.27
C SER A 115 15.03 -43.46 -30.75
N SER A 116 14.16 -43.73 -31.71
CA SER A 116 13.10 -44.77 -31.76
C SER A 116 11.95 -44.79 -30.74
N ASN A 117 10.78 -44.37 -31.25
CA ASN A 117 9.47 -45.03 -31.23
C ASN A 117 9.32 -46.32 -30.39
N VAL A 118 8.32 -46.34 -29.50
CA VAL A 118 7.26 -47.39 -29.45
C VAL A 118 5.95 -46.77 -28.91
N ARG A 119 4.86 -46.98 -29.66
CA ARG A 119 3.45 -46.75 -29.28
C ARG A 119 2.97 -47.83 -28.31
N SER A 120 2.10 -47.48 -27.37
CA SER A 120 0.81 -48.17 -27.19
C SER A 120 -0.13 -47.44 -26.23
N ASN A 121 -1.37 -47.31 -26.69
CA ASN A 121 -2.58 -47.02 -25.92
C ASN A 121 -2.80 -48.06 -24.82
N THR A 122 -3.45 -47.67 -23.72
CA THR A 122 -4.75 -48.23 -23.29
C THR A 122 -5.40 -47.42 -22.17
N SER A 123 -6.71 -47.24 -22.34
CA SER A 123 -7.71 -46.73 -21.41
C SER A 123 -8.15 -47.77 -20.38
N GLY A 124 -8.65 -47.33 -19.20
CA GLY A 124 -9.73 -48.04 -18.50
C GLY A 124 -9.75 -48.00 -16.97
N GLY A 125 -10.92 -47.62 -16.42
CA GLY A 125 -11.52 -48.09 -15.14
C GLY A 125 -10.92 -47.51 -13.83
N ALA A 126 -11.59 -46.66 -13.05
CA ALA A 126 -12.86 -46.77 -12.29
C ALA A 126 -12.81 -47.65 -11.01
N ALA A 127 -13.28 -47.01 -9.92
CA ALA A 127 -13.95 -47.55 -8.72
C ALA A 127 -13.16 -47.94 -7.45
N ALA A 128 -13.37 -47.10 -6.43
CA ALA A 128 -13.95 -47.38 -5.11
C ALA A 128 -13.25 -48.25 -4.05
N GLY A 129 -13.25 -47.71 -2.82
CA GLY A 129 -13.61 -48.46 -1.60
C GLY A 129 -12.50 -48.60 -0.55
N GLY A 130 -12.79 -48.23 0.70
CA GLY A 130 -12.08 -48.78 1.87
C GLY A 130 -11.84 -47.83 3.04
N SER A 131 -12.81 -47.74 3.94
CA SER A 131 -12.70 -47.20 5.30
C SER A 131 -11.78 -48.07 6.19
N ASN A 132 -11.02 -47.50 7.14
CA ASN A 132 -11.24 -47.75 8.58
C ASN A 132 -10.31 -46.97 9.54
N SER A 133 -10.86 -46.82 10.73
CA SER A 133 -10.45 -46.23 12.01
C SER A 133 -9.16 -46.75 12.69
N HIS A 134 -8.56 -45.91 13.56
CA HIS A 134 -8.26 -46.13 15.00
C HIS A 134 -7.54 -44.88 15.55
N ARG A 135 -8.08 -44.10 16.52
CA ARG A 135 -8.26 -44.28 17.97
C ARG A 135 -7.00 -43.99 18.84
N ALA A 136 -7.13 -42.90 19.60
CA ALA A 136 -6.70 -42.59 20.98
C ALA A 136 -5.22 -42.40 21.36
N GLY A 137 -5.01 -41.41 22.24
CA GLY A 137 -3.78 -41.20 23.01
C GLY A 137 -3.82 -39.88 23.81
N SER A 138 -4.58 -39.88 24.90
CA SER A 138 -4.64 -38.83 25.93
C SER A 138 -3.37 -38.74 26.79
N SER A 139 -3.13 -37.58 27.42
CA SER A 139 -2.80 -37.37 28.86
C SER A 139 -1.87 -36.15 29.07
N THR A 140 -2.34 -35.08 29.74
CA THR A 140 -2.01 -34.63 31.12
C THR A 140 -0.51 -34.41 31.37
N SER A 141 0.00 -33.43 32.09
CA SER A 141 -0.46 -32.29 32.90
C SER A 141 0.82 -31.62 33.41
N SER A 142 0.79 -30.34 33.75
CA SER A 142 1.20 -29.84 35.08
C SER A 142 1.57 -28.36 35.07
N HIS A 143 1.13 -27.71 36.13
CA HIS A 143 1.41 -26.34 36.52
C HIS A 143 2.87 -26.14 36.92
N ALA A 144 3.42 -24.97 36.63
CA ALA A 144 4.18 -24.21 37.61
C ALA A 144 4.17 -22.72 37.25
N ARG A 145 3.51 -21.93 38.10
CA ARG A 145 3.69 -20.49 38.22
C ARG A 145 5.07 -20.23 38.82
N GLN A 146 5.80 -19.25 38.30
CA GLN A 146 6.69 -18.41 39.10
C GLN A 146 6.88 -17.06 38.40
N SER A 147 6.57 -15.99 39.15
CA SER A 147 6.74 -14.59 38.78
C SER A 147 8.21 -14.15 38.93
N PRO A 148 8.62 -13.04 38.31
CA PRO A 148 10.03 -12.67 38.13
C PRO A 148 10.51 -11.74 39.26
N SER A 149 11.81 -11.78 39.58
CA SER A 149 12.43 -10.71 40.35
C SER A 149 13.89 -10.46 39.98
N ALA A 150 14.20 -9.17 39.83
CA ALA A 150 15.49 -8.50 39.94
C ALA A 150 16.61 -8.87 38.95
N PHE A 151 16.67 -8.15 37.82
CA PHE A 151 17.92 -7.92 37.11
C PHE A 151 18.46 -6.54 37.47
N SER A 152 19.59 -6.52 38.18
CA SER A 152 20.36 -5.34 38.51
C SER A 152 21.23 -4.91 37.33
N SER A 153 21.22 -3.61 37.04
CA SER A 153 22.08 -2.95 36.06
C SER A 153 23.56 -3.11 36.39
N PRO A 154 24.44 -3.26 35.38
CA PRO A 154 25.83 -2.85 35.50
C PRO A 154 26.08 -1.54 34.75
N SER A 155 26.64 -0.62 35.53
CA SER A 155 27.30 0.63 35.20
C SER A 155 28.28 0.56 34.01
N GLN A 156 28.24 1.61 33.19
CA GLN A 156 29.29 1.95 32.22
C GLN A 156 30.63 2.27 32.90
N PRO A 157 31.76 2.01 32.23
CA PRO A 157 32.95 2.82 32.38
C PRO A 157 33.30 3.61 31.11
N ALA A 158 34.02 4.70 31.36
CA ALA A 158 34.28 5.82 30.48
C ALA A 158 35.32 5.56 29.37
N SER A 159 35.17 6.34 28.30
CA SER A 159 36.19 6.99 27.45
C SER A 159 37.60 6.38 27.35
N SER A 160 38.00 6.04 26.12
CA SER A 160 39.26 6.52 25.54
C SER A 160 39.29 6.28 24.03
N SER A 161 39.39 7.38 23.27
CA SER A 161 39.64 7.37 21.83
C SER A 161 41.14 7.28 21.56
N PRO A 162 41.56 6.58 20.49
CA PRO A 162 42.73 7.00 19.74
C PRO A 162 42.38 7.25 18.26
N SER A 163 42.91 8.35 17.75
CA SER A 163 42.83 8.85 16.37
C SER A 163 43.37 7.83 15.35
N PRO A 164 42.82 7.71 14.13
CA PRO A 164 43.43 6.92 13.07
C PRO A 164 44.31 7.76 12.14
N THR A 165 45.56 7.34 11.98
CA THR A 165 46.49 7.78 10.92
C THR A 165 46.21 6.98 9.64
N PRO A 166 46.29 7.55 8.43
CA PRO A 166 45.76 6.92 7.22
C PRO A 166 46.73 5.91 6.62
N LEU A 167 46.28 4.66 6.45
CA LEU A 167 46.95 3.66 5.63
C LEU A 167 46.39 3.70 4.20
N GLN A 168 47.24 4.09 3.26
CA GLN A 168 47.05 3.85 1.83
C GLN A 168 47.06 2.35 1.55
N GLY A 169 46.08 1.86 0.78
CA GLY A 169 46.06 0.46 0.33
C GLY A 169 44.85 0.11 -0.52
N SER A 170 45.08 0.05 -1.83
CA SER A 170 44.41 -0.80 -2.83
C SER A 170 42.88 -0.74 -2.98
N SER A 171 42.46 -0.11 -4.08
CA SER A 171 41.14 -0.23 -4.70
C SER A 171 40.80 -1.71 -5.02
N PRO A 172 39.58 -2.20 -4.73
CA PRO A 172 39.04 -3.34 -5.43
C PRO A 172 38.33 -2.84 -6.69
N CYS A 173 38.90 -3.15 -7.85
CA CYS A 173 38.17 -3.12 -9.12
C CYS A 173 36.99 -4.08 -9.03
N SER A 174 35.79 -3.57 -8.74
CA SER A 174 34.55 -4.29 -9.02
C SER A 174 34.23 -4.11 -10.50
N SER A 175 34.70 -5.03 -11.34
CA SER A 175 34.19 -5.19 -12.69
C SER A 175 32.74 -5.69 -12.61
N SER A 176 31.80 -4.76 -12.47
CA SER A 176 30.39 -5.06 -12.73
C SER A 176 30.25 -5.31 -14.23
N SER A 177 30.15 -6.57 -14.64
CA SER A 177 29.69 -6.91 -15.99
C SER A 177 28.42 -6.09 -16.28
N PRO A 178 28.29 -5.45 -17.45
CA PRO A 178 27.09 -4.70 -17.78
C PRO A 178 25.90 -5.67 -17.73
N ILE A 179 24.98 -5.44 -16.80
CA ILE A 179 23.69 -6.10 -16.78
C ILE A 179 23.10 -5.83 -18.17
N PRO A 180 22.71 -6.85 -18.95
CA PRO A 180 22.09 -6.62 -20.26
C PRO A 180 20.92 -5.66 -20.04
N PRO A 181 20.73 -4.65 -20.92
CA PRO A 181 19.71 -3.64 -20.70
C PRO A 181 18.37 -4.34 -20.48
N SER A 182 17.86 -4.22 -19.26
CA SER A 182 16.58 -4.83 -18.91
C SER A 182 15.53 -4.29 -19.88
N PHE A 183 14.71 -5.16 -20.44
CA PHE A 183 13.63 -4.79 -21.35
C PHE A 183 12.61 -3.81 -20.75
N LEU A 184 12.65 -3.65 -19.43
CA LEU A 184 11.86 -2.72 -18.65
C LEU A 184 12.71 -2.22 -17.46
N ARG A 185 12.81 -0.90 -17.31
CA ARG A 185 13.38 -0.21 -16.14
C ARG A 185 12.24 0.41 -15.34
N ILE A 186 12.19 0.13 -14.04
CA ILE A 186 11.24 0.70 -13.09
C ILE A 186 12.00 1.45 -12.01
N ARG A 187 11.79 2.76 -11.89
CA ARG A 187 12.13 3.52 -10.69
C ARG A 187 10.90 3.58 -9.81
N PHE A 188 11.05 3.23 -8.55
CA PHE A 188 9.98 3.27 -7.57
C PHE A 188 10.33 4.26 -6.48
N THR A 189 9.49 5.27 -6.27
CA THR A 189 9.65 6.28 -5.21
C THR A 189 8.47 6.22 -4.26
N ALA A 190 8.73 5.74 -3.04
CA ALA A 190 7.76 5.82 -1.94
C ALA A 190 7.82 7.21 -1.31
N VAL A 191 6.69 7.92 -1.30
CA VAL A 191 6.56 9.25 -0.67
C VAL A 191 5.82 9.11 0.65
N ASP A 192 6.55 9.28 1.73
CA ASP A 192 6.01 9.19 3.09
C ASP A 192 6.04 10.55 3.76
N PRO A 193 4.98 10.94 4.48
CA PRO A 193 5.05 12.14 5.28
C PRO A 193 6.04 11.96 6.44
N PRO A 194 6.62 13.08 6.94
CA PRO A 194 7.59 13.02 8.01
C PRO A 194 7.10 12.33 9.29
N TYR A 195 8.04 11.88 10.12
CA TYR A 195 7.68 11.34 11.43
C TYR A 195 6.87 12.37 12.24
N GLY A 196 5.78 11.92 12.87
CA GLY A 196 4.87 12.79 13.62
C GLY A 196 3.89 13.60 12.76
N HIS A 197 3.93 13.48 11.42
CA HIS A 197 2.95 14.14 10.57
C HIS A 197 1.54 13.56 10.80
N PRO A 198 0.48 14.38 10.81
CA PRO A 198 -0.87 13.95 11.17
C PRO A 198 -1.43 12.73 10.42
N TYR A 199 -1.13 12.56 9.14
CA TYR A 199 -1.54 11.40 8.33
C TYR A 199 -0.41 10.40 8.06
N GLY A 200 0.72 10.52 8.76
CA GLY A 200 1.83 9.56 8.75
C GLY A 200 1.57 8.28 9.53
N THR A 201 0.34 8.04 9.95
CA THR A 201 -0.08 6.95 10.85
C THR A 201 -1.02 5.95 10.19
N GLY A 202 -1.18 6.01 8.85
CA GLY A 202 -1.86 4.97 8.05
C GLY A 202 -1.10 3.63 8.08
N PRO A 203 -1.66 2.53 7.55
CA PRO A 203 -0.99 1.24 7.62
C PRO A 203 0.38 1.30 6.94
N LYS A 204 1.43 0.82 7.60
CA LYS A 204 2.81 0.99 7.15
C LYS A 204 3.56 -0.33 7.14
N LEU A 205 3.83 -0.90 5.96
CA LEU A 205 4.95 -1.85 5.87
C LEU A 205 6.26 -1.06 6.03
N PRO A 206 7.21 -1.52 6.87
CA PRO A 206 8.52 -0.89 6.93
C PRO A 206 9.13 -0.74 5.54
N ALA A 207 9.69 0.43 5.21
CA ALA A 207 10.21 0.71 3.88
C ALA A 207 11.23 -0.35 3.42
N ALA A 208 12.02 -0.89 4.35
CA ALA A 208 12.96 -1.99 4.08
C ALA A 208 12.26 -3.27 3.62
N PHE A 209 11.10 -3.61 4.21
CA PHE A 209 10.33 -4.78 3.81
C PHE A 209 9.73 -4.60 2.40
N LEU A 210 9.12 -3.43 2.15
CA LEU A 210 8.60 -3.10 0.82
C LEU A 210 9.73 -3.16 -0.23
N GLN A 211 10.86 -2.50 0.04
CA GLN A 211 12.01 -2.51 -0.85
C GLN A 211 12.49 -3.93 -1.16
N ALA A 212 12.66 -4.78 -0.13
CA ALA A 212 13.09 -6.16 -0.31
C ALA A 212 12.11 -6.94 -1.19
N GLU A 213 10.81 -6.79 -0.96
CA GLU A 213 9.78 -7.49 -1.74
C GLU A 213 9.72 -7.01 -3.19
N LEU A 214 9.80 -5.70 -3.45
CA LEU A 214 9.80 -5.16 -4.82
C LEU A 214 11.04 -5.59 -5.60
N LEU A 215 12.22 -5.59 -4.97
CA LEU A 215 13.45 -6.05 -5.60
C LEU A 215 13.40 -7.56 -5.90
N ARG A 216 12.88 -8.36 -4.97
CA ARG A 216 12.67 -9.80 -5.17
C ARG A 216 11.75 -10.06 -6.37
N VAL A 217 10.60 -9.39 -6.43
CA VAL A 217 9.64 -9.54 -7.54
C VAL A 217 10.21 -9.04 -8.86
N ALA A 218 10.97 -7.95 -8.86
CA ALA A 218 11.64 -7.43 -10.05
C ALA A 218 12.68 -8.43 -10.58
N GLN A 219 13.46 -9.05 -9.70
CA GLN A 219 14.44 -10.08 -10.05
C GLN A 219 13.76 -11.31 -10.68
N GLU A 220 12.68 -11.81 -10.07
CA GLU A 220 11.85 -12.89 -10.63
C GLU A 220 11.30 -12.54 -12.02
N CYS A 221 11.05 -11.26 -12.25
CA CYS A 221 10.54 -10.76 -13.51
C CYS A 221 11.64 -10.37 -14.53
N GLY A 222 12.93 -10.38 -14.16
CA GLY A 222 14.01 -9.88 -15.02
C GLY A 222 13.89 -8.38 -15.35
N VAL A 223 13.27 -7.61 -14.47
CA VAL A 223 13.08 -6.15 -14.59
C VAL A 223 14.18 -5.44 -13.79
N SER A 224 14.75 -4.36 -14.33
CA SER A 224 15.63 -3.51 -13.54
C SER A 224 14.78 -2.60 -12.66
N LEU A 225 14.85 -2.78 -11.34
CA LEU A 225 14.14 -1.94 -10.39
C LEU A 225 15.10 -1.21 -9.46
N SER A 226 14.91 0.11 -9.32
CA SER A 226 15.55 0.91 -8.26
C SER A 226 14.49 1.48 -7.33
N PHE A 227 14.75 1.44 -6.03
CA PHE A 227 13.85 1.94 -5.00
C PHE A 227 14.44 3.16 -4.31
N SER A 228 13.64 4.21 -4.13
CA SER A 228 13.97 5.38 -3.31
C SER A 228 12.81 5.74 -2.39
N ARG A 229 13.15 6.44 -1.31
CA ARG A 229 12.17 6.97 -0.36
C ARG A 229 12.34 8.49 -0.26
N VAL A 230 11.22 9.19 -0.27
CA VAL A 230 11.17 10.64 -0.09
C VAL A 230 10.29 10.94 1.12
N GLU A 231 10.85 11.67 2.09
CA GLU A 231 10.11 12.13 3.26
C GLU A 231 9.45 13.49 2.94
N ALA A 232 8.19 13.47 2.56
CA ALA A 232 7.40 14.66 2.23
C ALA A 232 5.89 14.41 2.40
N ALA A 233 5.19 15.46 2.85
CA ALA A 233 3.74 15.58 2.75
C ALA A 233 3.34 16.01 1.32
N PRO A 234 2.21 15.56 0.75
CA PRO A 234 1.77 15.94 -0.60
C PRO A 234 1.79 17.46 -0.84
N GLU A 235 1.31 18.25 0.11
CA GLU A 235 1.24 19.72 0.06
C GLU A 235 2.60 20.42 0.24
N THR A 236 3.64 19.69 0.65
CA THR A 236 5.02 20.19 0.82
C THR A 236 6.00 19.64 -0.21
N LEU A 237 5.55 18.71 -1.06
CA LEU A 237 6.38 18.03 -2.03
C LEU A 237 7.06 19.02 -2.98
N ARG A 238 8.35 18.78 -3.22
CA ARG A 238 9.10 19.45 -4.29
C ARG A 238 9.36 18.45 -5.41
N ALA A 239 9.04 18.80 -6.65
CA ALA A 239 9.28 17.93 -7.81
C ALA A 239 10.75 17.49 -7.91
N ALA A 240 11.70 18.37 -7.59
CA ALA A 240 13.12 18.06 -7.55
C ALA A 240 13.50 16.94 -6.56
N ALA A 241 12.74 16.77 -5.47
CA ALA A 241 12.99 15.71 -4.49
C ALA A 241 12.58 14.32 -5.02
N ILE A 242 11.62 14.25 -5.95
CA ILE A 242 11.26 13.01 -6.65
C ILE A 242 12.34 12.63 -7.67
N GLY A 243 12.97 13.62 -8.29
CA GLY A 243 14.08 13.39 -9.23
C GLY A 243 13.65 12.63 -10.48
N VAL A 244 12.54 13.06 -11.11
CA VAL A 244 12.07 12.53 -12.41
C VAL A 244 13.17 12.71 -13.46
N GLU A 245 13.53 11.63 -14.16
CA GLU A 245 14.51 11.70 -15.25
C GLU A 245 13.84 12.00 -16.59
N ARG A 246 14.57 12.62 -17.51
CA ARG A 246 14.05 12.96 -18.84
C ARG A 246 13.75 11.67 -19.63
N GLY A 247 12.54 11.56 -20.15
CA GLY A 247 12.10 10.41 -20.96
C GLY A 247 11.56 9.23 -20.14
N GLU A 248 11.29 9.43 -18.85
CA GLU A 248 10.55 8.45 -18.04
C GLU A 248 9.04 8.68 -18.12
N CYS A 249 8.30 7.58 -18.16
CA CYS A 249 6.85 7.60 -17.98
C CYS A 249 6.52 7.64 -16.49
N VAL A 250 6.06 8.80 -16.02
CA VAL A 250 5.72 8.99 -14.60
C VAL A 250 4.29 8.52 -14.34
N LEU A 251 4.14 7.56 -13.42
CA LEU A 251 2.87 7.03 -12.94
C LEU A 251 2.73 7.40 -11.46
N VAL A 252 1.69 8.16 -11.10
CA VAL A 252 1.49 8.58 -9.71
C VAL A 252 0.32 7.83 -9.10
N ASN A 253 0.53 7.25 -7.92
CA ASN A 253 -0.55 6.71 -7.09
C ASN A 253 -0.74 7.55 -5.83
N VAL A 254 -1.99 7.88 -5.51
CA VAL A 254 -2.35 8.55 -4.26
C VAL A 254 -3.50 7.80 -3.62
N ALA A 255 -3.22 7.09 -2.52
CA ALA A 255 -4.22 6.27 -1.85
C ALA A 255 -4.38 6.67 -0.38
N GLY A 256 -5.59 7.14 -0.02
CA GLY A 256 -5.95 7.54 1.35
C GLY A 256 -5.14 8.71 1.92
N ARG A 257 -4.52 9.53 1.06
CA ARG A 257 -3.65 10.64 1.49
C ARG A 257 -4.30 11.98 1.28
N LEU A 258 -4.98 12.21 0.15
CA LEU A 258 -5.60 13.51 -0.11
C LEU A 258 -6.73 13.77 0.87
N ALA A 259 -7.47 12.74 1.29
CA ALA A 259 -8.50 12.86 2.32
C ALA A 259 -7.95 13.43 3.64
N CYS A 260 -6.66 13.26 3.95
CA CYS A 260 -6.08 13.77 5.18
C CYS A 260 -5.40 15.14 5.03
N VAL A 261 -5.31 15.68 3.81
CA VAL A 261 -4.76 17.02 3.58
C VAL A 261 -5.84 18.05 3.85
N ALA A 262 -5.51 19.05 4.67
CA ALA A 262 -6.42 20.15 4.98
C ALA A 262 -6.87 20.87 3.69
N ASP A 263 -8.04 21.47 3.72
CA ASP A 263 -8.64 22.17 2.59
C ASP A 263 -9.06 23.60 2.97
N SER A 264 -9.78 24.26 2.05
CA SER A 264 -10.25 25.63 2.25
C SER A 264 -11.32 25.77 3.34
N THR A 265 -11.87 24.66 3.85
CA THR A 265 -12.76 24.68 5.02
C THR A 265 -11.99 24.96 6.32
N VAL A 266 -10.65 24.91 6.27
CA VAL A 266 -9.76 25.12 7.42
C VAL A 266 -8.84 26.33 7.23
N LEU A 267 -8.37 26.58 6.00
CA LEU A 267 -7.41 27.64 5.68
C LEU A 267 -7.89 28.49 4.49
N ARG A 268 -7.42 29.74 4.38
CA ARG A 268 -7.78 30.62 3.24
C ARG A 268 -7.33 30.08 1.88
N HIS A 269 -6.16 29.43 1.84
CA HIS A 269 -5.67 28.69 0.68
C HIS A 269 -5.82 27.21 0.98
N SER A 270 -6.20 26.40 0.01
CA SER A 270 -6.36 24.94 0.19
C SER A 270 -5.00 24.24 0.06
N PRO A 271 -4.45 23.63 1.14
CA PRO A 271 -3.29 22.76 1.03
C PRO A 271 -3.54 21.56 0.10
N LYS A 272 -4.78 21.05 0.05
CA LYS A 272 -5.18 19.99 -0.88
C LYS A 272 -5.03 20.42 -2.34
N ASP A 273 -5.42 21.65 -2.69
CA ASP A 273 -5.13 22.19 -4.03
C ASP A 273 -3.63 22.29 -4.29
N SER A 274 -2.86 22.72 -3.29
CA SER A 274 -1.39 22.78 -3.41
C SER A 274 -0.77 21.39 -3.61
N ALA A 275 -1.28 20.37 -2.92
CA ALA A 275 -0.84 18.98 -3.07
C ALA A 275 -1.09 18.47 -4.49
N VAL A 276 -2.31 18.66 -5.02
CA VAL A 276 -2.64 18.27 -6.39
C VAL A 276 -1.77 19.00 -7.39
N MET A 277 -1.59 20.33 -7.25
CA MET A 277 -0.72 21.10 -8.14
C MET A 277 0.73 20.60 -8.14
N ARG A 278 1.27 20.22 -6.97
CA ARG A 278 2.62 19.64 -6.86
C ARG A 278 2.74 18.27 -7.50
N ILE A 279 1.69 17.45 -7.41
CA ILE A 279 1.63 16.16 -8.11
C ILE A 279 1.59 16.39 -9.63
N LEU A 280 0.80 17.36 -10.10
CA LEU A 280 0.72 17.72 -11.52
C LEU A 280 2.04 18.26 -12.07
N GLN A 281 2.86 18.91 -11.25
CA GLN A 281 4.22 19.35 -11.61
C GLN A 281 5.20 18.20 -11.88
N LEU A 282 4.86 16.95 -11.51
CA LEU A 282 5.63 15.78 -11.92
C LEU A 282 5.36 15.37 -13.37
N GLU A 283 4.43 16.06 -14.05
CA GLU A 283 3.95 15.73 -15.40
C GLU A 283 3.55 14.25 -15.56
N PRO A 284 2.72 13.71 -14.65
CA PRO A 284 2.37 12.30 -14.68
C PRO A 284 1.53 11.95 -15.91
N LYS A 285 1.81 10.80 -16.51
CA LYS A 285 1.01 10.23 -17.59
C LYS A 285 -0.34 9.72 -17.07
N VAL A 286 -0.37 9.24 -15.84
CA VAL A 286 -1.58 8.84 -15.12
C VAL A 286 -1.46 9.15 -13.64
N ILE A 287 -2.59 9.54 -13.04
CA ILE A 287 -2.75 9.67 -11.59
C ILE A 287 -3.86 8.71 -11.19
N THR A 288 -3.56 7.77 -10.30
CA THR A 288 -4.56 6.91 -9.66
C THR A 288 -4.91 7.46 -8.29
N LEU A 289 -6.19 7.71 -8.05
CA LEU A 289 -6.73 8.19 -6.78
C LEU A 289 -7.56 7.07 -6.15
N VAL A 290 -7.14 6.59 -4.98
CA VAL A 290 -7.88 5.57 -4.22
C VAL A 290 -8.30 6.19 -2.89
N GLU A 291 -9.54 6.66 -2.82
CA GLU A 291 -10.10 7.37 -1.68
C GLU A 291 -11.49 6.82 -1.36
N TRP A 292 -11.91 6.98 -0.10
CA TRP A 292 -13.29 6.68 0.28
C TRP A 292 -14.24 7.70 -0.36
N ASP A 293 -15.19 7.22 -1.16
CA ASP A 293 -16.24 8.06 -1.74
C ASP A 293 -17.25 8.48 -0.66
N SER A 294 -16.97 9.61 0.00
CA SER A 294 -17.82 10.14 1.07
C SER A 294 -17.62 11.63 1.28
N ASN A 295 -18.71 12.34 1.57
CA ASN A 295 -18.68 13.78 1.81
C ASN A 295 -18.43 14.10 3.29
N GLN A 296 -17.17 14.02 3.73
CA GLN A 296 -16.78 14.26 5.12
C GLN A 296 -16.28 15.70 5.38
N GLN A 297 -16.46 16.60 4.41
CA GLN A 297 -16.04 18.00 4.50
C GLN A 297 -17.07 18.91 5.19
N GLN A 298 -18.24 18.37 5.57
CA GLN A 298 -19.33 19.18 6.13
C GLN A 298 -18.86 20.00 7.36
N PRO A 299 -19.18 21.30 7.46
CA PRO A 299 -18.71 22.15 8.55
C PRO A 299 -19.51 21.97 9.84
N PHE A 300 -20.76 21.51 9.76
CA PHE A 300 -21.62 21.30 10.92
C PHE A 300 -21.56 19.86 11.44
N PHE A 301 -21.45 19.72 12.76
CA PHE A 301 -21.28 18.42 13.42
C PHE A 301 -22.43 17.45 13.15
N LEU A 302 -23.68 17.87 13.31
CA LEU A 302 -24.83 16.95 13.20
C LEU A 302 -24.94 16.35 11.79
N GLN A 303 -24.73 17.18 10.77
CA GLN A 303 -24.69 16.74 9.38
C GLN A 303 -23.55 15.74 9.16
N ARG A 304 -22.31 16.08 9.57
CA ARG A 304 -21.16 15.16 9.50
C ARG A 304 -21.45 13.83 10.19
N PHE A 305 -21.98 13.86 11.41
CA PHE A 305 -22.26 12.67 12.19
C PHE A 305 -23.25 11.75 11.47
N ARG A 306 -24.34 12.32 10.93
CA ARG A 306 -25.33 11.58 10.16
C ARG A 306 -24.71 10.96 8.90
N ASP A 307 -23.97 11.75 8.14
CA ASP A 307 -23.37 11.31 6.87
C ASP A 307 -22.29 10.24 7.10
N SER A 308 -21.45 10.41 8.14
CA SER A 308 -20.52 9.39 8.63
C SER A 308 -21.23 8.10 9.05
N LEU A 309 -22.31 8.20 9.83
CA LEU A 309 -23.07 7.02 10.28
C LEU A 309 -23.58 6.21 9.09
N HIS A 310 -24.23 6.84 8.11
CA HIS A 310 -24.72 6.15 6.91
C HIS A 310 -23.58 5.50 6.11
N PHE A 311 -22.48 6.23 5.91
CA PHE A 311 -21.31 5.72 5.21
C PHE A 311 -20.73 4.48 5.91
N PHE A 312 -20.42 4.56 7.20
CA PHE A 312 -19.81 3.46 7.91
C PHE A 312 -20.77 2.28 8.12
N LEU A 313 -22.08 2.50 8.18
CA LEU A 313 -23.06 1.40 8.19
C LEU A 313 -22.91 0.53 6.94
N ASN A 314 -22.80 1.16 5.76
CA ASN A 314 -22.61 0.45 4.50
C ASN A 314 -21.26 -0.29 4.45
N VAL A 315 -20.18 0.34 4.93
CA VAL A 315 -18.85 -0.29 4.99
C VAL A 315 -18.85 -1.50 5.94
N PHE A 316 -19.47 -1.39 7.12
CA PHE A 316 -19.54 -2.52 8.05
C PHE A 316 -20.43 -3.65 7.53
N ALA A 317 -21.53 -3.31 6.86
CA ALA A 317 -22.39 -4.30 6.21
C ALA A 317 -21.65 -5.04 5.09
N SER A 318 -20.85 -4.34 4.27
CA SER A 318 -20.03 -5.00 3.23
C SER A 318 -18.98 -5.92 3.85
N HIS A 319 -18.28 -5.50 4.89
CA HIS A 319 -17.32 -6.36 5.60
C HIS A 319 -17.98 -7.58 6.23
N GLU A 320 -19.22 -7.44 6.71
CA GLU A 320 -20.01 -8.54 7.26
C GLU A 320 -20.42 -9.57 6.21
N ALA A 321 -20.72 -9.13 4.99
CA ALA A 321 -20.98 -10.01 3.86
C ALA A 321 -19.71 -10.74 3.38
N LEU A 322 -18.54 -10.12 3.54
CA LEU A 322 -17.28 -10.59 2.94
C LEU A 322 -16.45 -11.50 3.85
N ALA A 323 -16.59 -11.39 5.17
CA ALA A 323 -15.76 -12.16 6.09
C ALA A 323 -16.49 -12.53 7.39
N SER A 324 -16.16 -13.73 7.89
CA SER A 324 -16.66 -14.23 9.17
C SER A 324 -16.45 -13.23 10.30
N ARG A 325 -17.44 -13.13 11.20
CA ARG A 325 -17.37 -12.32 12.43
C ARG A 325 -16.18 -12.66 13.33
N PHE A 326 -15.63 -13.87 13.21
CA PHE A 326 -14.47 -14.32 13.98
C PHE A 326 -13.13 -14.01 13.31
N SER A 327 -13.13 -13.46 12.09
CA SER A 327 -11.91 -13.07 11.38
C SER A 327 -11.13 -12.02 12.19
N PHE A 328 -9.93 -12.38 12.63
CA PHE A 328 -9.04 -11.46 13.33
C PHE A 328 -8.63 -10.29 12.44
N GLY A 329 -8.34 -10.54 11.16
CA GLY A 329 -8.02 -9.49 10.21
C GLY A 329 -9.17 -8.50 10.03
N ARG A 330 -10.40 -8.99 9.82
CA ARG A 330 -11.59 -8.12 9.73
C ARG A 330 -11.75 -7.29 11.00
N ARG A 331 -11.56 -7.92 12.17
CA ARG A 331 -11.66 -7.22 13.45
C ARG A 331 -10.63 -6.12 13.57
N GLY A 332 -9.37 -6.43 13.29
CA GLY A 332 -8.27 -5.46 13.30
C GLY A 332 -8.47 -4.32 12.30
N PHE A 333 -8.97 -4.60 11.10
CA PHE A 333 -9.27 -3.52 10.14
C PHE A 333 -10.39 -2.60 10.64
N GLU A 334 -11.50 -3.17 11.12
CA GLU A 334 -12.62 -2.37 11.64
C GLU A 334 -12.22 -1.55 12.89
N GLU A 335 -11.32 -2.06 13.73
CA GLU A 335 -10.90 -1.38 14.98
C GLU A 335 -9.75 -0.39 14.77
N PHE A 336 -8.71 -0.79 14.06
CA PHE A 336 -7.48 0.01 13.93
C PHE A 336 -7.50 0.95 12.73
N VAL A 337 -8.41 0.77 11.77
CA VAL A 337 -8.64 1.70 10.66
C VAL A 337 -9.96 2.44 10.84
N LEU A 338 -11.09 1.75 10.68
CA LEU A 338 -12.40 2.41 10.59
C LEU A 338 -12.81 3.08 11.90
N ALA A 339 -12.65 2.43 13.06
CA ALA A 339 -13.03 3.03 14.33
C ALA A 339 -12.18 4.27 14.66
N ARG A 340 -10.88 4.27 14.32
CA ARG A 340 -10.01 5.44 14.52
C ARG A 340 -10.42 6.61 13.61
N GLU A 341 -10.80 6.33 12.36
CA GLU A 341 -11.37 7.34 11.46
C GLU A 341 -12.69 7.90 11.99
N MET A 342 -13.60 7.05 12.47
CA MET A 342 -14.85 7.50 13.14
C MET A 342 -14.57 8.42 14.31
N VAL A 343 -13.58 8.07 15.15
CA VAL A 343 -13.16 8.91 16.27
C VAL A 343 -12.67 10.27 15.78
N ASN A 344 -11.88 10.34 14.69
CA ASN A 344 -11.48 11.64 14.12
C ASN A 344 -12.68 12.48 13.68
N LEU A 345 -13.59 11.85 12.92
CA LEU A 345 -14.71 12.54 12.27
C LEU A 345 -15.71 13.07 13.29
N VAL A 346 -15.95 12.30 14.36
CA VAL A 346 -16.96 12.61 15.38
C VAL A 346 -16.38 13.42 16.53
N ALA A 347 -15.16 13.13 16.99
CA ALA A 347 -14.63 13.75 18.21
C ALA A 347 -13.70 14.94 17.97
N CYS A 348 -13.09 15.07 16.79
CA CYS A 348 -12.16 16.16 16.50
C CYS A 348 -12.81 17.30 15.71
N GLU A 349 -12.25 18.50 15.83
CA GLU A 349 -12.63 19.70 15.06
C GLU A 349 -11.38 20.45 14.57
N GLY A 350 -11.57 21.44 13.70
CA GLY A 350 -10.49 22.30 13.21
C GLY A 350 -9.31 21.48 12.64
N MET A 351 -8.08 21.85 13.00
CA MET A 351 -6.86 21.16 12.55
C MET A 351 -6.70 19.73 13.10
N GLN A 352 -7.38 19.38 14.19
CA GLN A 352 -7.33 18.03 14.77
C GLN A 352 -8.21 17.04 14.00
N ARG A 353 -9.20 17.55 13.24
CA ARG A 353 -9.99 16.75 12.31
C ARG A 353 -9.24 16.65 10.98
N LEU A 354 -8.57 15.52 10.81
CA LEU A 354 -7.69 15.20 9.70
C LEU A 354 -8.46 14.63 8.52
N VAL A 355 -9.33 13.65 8.77
CA VAL A 355 -10.06 12.94 7.72
C VAL A 355 -11.17 13.85 7.17
N ARG A 356 -10.98 14.23 5.91
CA ARG A 356 -11.79 15.15 5.10
C ARG A 356 -11.90 14.58 3.69
N ALA A 357 -12.45 13.37 3.63
CA ALA A 357 -12.76 12.71 2.38
C ALA A 357 -13.73 13.55 1.54
N GLU A 358 -13.53 13.48 0.24
CA GLU A 358 -14.36 14.09 -0.79
C GLU A 358 -15.10 13.00 -1.54
N SER A 359 -16.31 13.29 -1.99
CA SER A 359 -16.98 12.41 -2.95
C SER A 359 -16.23 12.40 -4.28
N LEU A 360 -16.48 11.37 -5.09
CA LEU A 360 -15.92 11.25 -6.43
C LEU A 360 -16.18 12.49 -7.29
N ASP A 361 -17.39 13.07 -7.22
CA ASP A 361 -17.76 14.28 -7.95
C ASP A 361 -16.96 15.50 -7.49
N GLN A 362 -16.79 15.66 -6.18
CA GLN A 362 -15.99 16.74 -5.59
C GLN A 362 -14.53 16.65 -6.06
N MET A 363 -13.98 15.43 -6.06
CA MET A 363 -12.63 15.18 -6.55
C MET A 363 -12.51 15.47 -8.05
N HIS A 364 -13.47 15.03 -8.87
CA HIS A 364 -13.50 15.33 -10.31
C HIS A 364 -13.50 16.83 -10.59
N VAL A 365 -14.36 17.58 -9.92
CA VAL A 365 -14.43 19.05 -10.05
C VAL A 365 -13.10 19.68 -9.64
N ARG A 366 -12.49 19.23 -8.53
CA ARG A 366 -11.18 19.73 -8.07
C ARG A 366 -10.08 19.47 -9.10
N MET A 367 -9.97 18.23 -9.57
CA MET A 367 -8.97 17.83 -10.56
C MET A 367 -9.13 18.61 -11.87
N GLY A 368 -10.37 18.75 -12.36
CA GLY A 368 -10.67 19.53 -13.57
C GLY A 368 -10.30 21.01 -13.43
N ARG A 369 -10.67 21.63 -12.30
CA ARG A 369 -10.34 23.03 -11.99
C ARG A 369 -8.83 23.29 -11.93
N LEU A 370 -8.04 22.32 -11.48
CA LEU A 370 -6.58 22.42 -11.37
C LEU A 370 -5.84 22.02 -12.67
N GLY A 371 -6.57 21.77 -13.76
CA GLY A 371 -6.01 21.58 -15.08
C GLY A 371 -5.85 20.12 -15.52
N TRP A 372 -6.37 19.14 -14.77
CA TRP A 372 -6.41 17.75 -15.22
C TRP A 372 -7.59 17.52 -16.16
N ARG A 373 -7.33 17.25 -17.44
CA ARG A 373 -8.35 17.26 -18.51
C ARG A 373 -8.97 15.89 -18.84
N ARG A 374 -8.51 14.78 -18.25
CA ARG A 374 -9.01 13.42 -18.55
C ARG A 374 -9.06 12.55 -17.29
N GLY A 375 -10.19 12.51 -16.60
CA GLY A 375 -10.47 11.48 -15.60
C GLY A 375 -11.10 10.28 -16.30
N ILE A 376 -10.44 9.11 -16.29
CA ILE A 376 -11.11 7.85 -16.58
C ILE A 376 -11.68 7.37 -15.24
N THR A 377 -12.99 7.39 -15.08
CA THR A 377 -13.66 6.81 -13.90
C THR A 377 -13.89 5.33 -14.15
N VAL A 378 -13.13 4.46 -13.50
CA VAL A 378 -13.44 3.02 -13.49
C VAL A 378 -14.55 2.80 -12.45
N GLY A 379 -15.81 2.86 -12.90
CA GLY A 379 -16.98 2.68 -12.02
C GLY A 379 -18.30 3.23 -12.57
N GLY A 380 -18.26 4.09 -13.58
CA GLY A 380 -19.46 4.52 -14.32
C GLY A 380 -19.52 3.77 -15.64
N ALA A 381 -20.38 2.76 -15.71
CA ALA A 381 -20.85 2.06 -16.92
C ALA A 381 -19.85 1.95 -18.09
N CYS A 382 -19.17 0.80 -18.20
CA CYS A 382 -18.94 0.22 -19.52
C CYS A 382 -20.32 -0.12 -20.11
N GLY A 383 -20.87 0.77 -20.92
CA GLY A 383 -22.12 0.54 -21.63
C GLY A 383 -22.22 1.48 -22.82
N GLY A 384 -22.00 0.95 -24.02
CA GLY A 384 -22.15 1.64 -25.30
C GLY A 384 -20.93 1.53 -26.19
#